data_AF-A0AAJ2R5X4-F1
#
_entry.id   AF-A0AAJ2R5X4-F1
#
_cell.length_a   1.000
_cell.length_b   1.000
_cell.length_c   1.000
_cell.angle_alpha   90.00
_cell.angle_beta   90.00
_cell.angle_gamma   90.00
#
_symmetry.space_group_name_H-M   'P 1'
#
loop_
_entity.id
_entity.type
_entity.pdbx_description
1 polymer ?
#
loop_
_entity_poly.entity_id
_entity_poly.type
_entity_poly.pdbx_seq_one_letter_code
_entity_poly.pdbx_strand_id
1 'polypeptide(L)'
;MKRTALIFALAALPLSVYAQTVYKCGNAYSQQPCAPDAKQVDIRVSDGCEVEANRYRSDCYDKRSAKDRQVEETRAKEKSPVHPTLSGSTNAADTKRYGDVKESIDKQVALAKKQISEHGPVTAPSKAQVRSNETACKKQIALQLKDPDSATFKDISRNPEPRVNLDIDTGRWVPGIVYSVQVNARNGFGGYVGYKEASCIFDLAEKVLIYSHVY
;
A
#
# COMPACT_ATOMS: atom_id res chain seq x y z
N MET A 1 -63.74 -24.08 29.40
CA MET A 1 -64.33 -23.83 28.07
C MET A 1 -63.24 -23.29 27.13
N LYS A 2 -63.08 -23.98 25.99
CA LYS A 2 -62.43 -23.67 24.70
C LYS A 2 -61.24 -22.67 24.65
N ARG A 3 -60.05 -23.23 24.41
CA ARG A 3 -58.85 -22.60 23.84
C ARG A 3 -58.97 -22.65 22.31
N THR A 4 -58.85 -21.53 21.62
CA THR A 4 -58.80 -21.49 20.15
C THR A 4 -57.41 -21.03 19.72
N ALA A 5 -56.63 -21.97 19.19
CA ALA A 5 -55.35 -21.72 18.56
C ALA A 5 -55.57 -21.26 17.12
N LEU A 6 -54.83 -20.25 16.66
CA LEU A 6 -54.84 -19.77 15.29
C LEU A 6 -53.44 -19.98 14.70
N ILE A 7 -53.35 -20.99 13.83
CA ILE A 7 -52.16 -21.39 13.09
C ILE A 7 -52.13 -20.57 11.79
N PHE A 8 -51.14 -19.70 11.62
CA PHE A 8 -50.87 -19.02 10.36
C PHE A 8 -49.83 -19.83 9.56
N ALA A 9 -50.28 -20.38 8.43
CA ALA A 9 -49.43 -21.05 7.45
C ALA A 9 -48.62 -20.01 6.65
N LEU A 10 -47.30 -20.03 6.80
CA LEU A 10 -46.38 -19.28 5.94
C LEU A 10 -46.16 -20.08 4.64
N ALA A 11 -46.66 -19.54 3.52
CA ALA A 11 -46.45 -20.08 2.18
C ALA A 11 -45.00 -19.85 1.73
N ALA A 12 -44.38 -20.90 1.20
CA ALA A 12 -43.05 -20.88 0.58
C ALA A 12 -43.10 -20.14 -0.76
N LEU A 13 -42.36 -19.04 -0.89
CA LEU A 13 -42.13 -18.35 -2.16
C LEU A 13 -40.84 -18.88 -2.82
N PRO A 14 -40.88 -19.28 -4.11
CA PRO A 14 -39.68 -19.69 -4.85
C PRO A 14 -38.81 -18.46 -5.15
N LEU A 15 -37.61 -18.41 -4.58
CA LEU A 15 -36.58 -17.43 -4.93
C LEU A 15 -35.95 -17.80 -6.27
N SER A 16 -36.46 -17.24 -7.36
CA SER A 16 -35.82 -17.33 -8.68
C SER A 16 -34.60 -16.41 -8.70
N VAL A 17 -33.40 -17.00 -8.70
CA VAL A 17 -32.15 -16.27 -8.90
C VAL A 17 -32.03 -15.91 -10.38
N TYR A 18 -32.45 -14.70 -10.74
CA TYR A 18 -32.24 -14.17 -12.09
C TYR A 18 -30.81 -13.63 -12.21
N ALA A 19 -30.01 -14.21 -13.11
CA ALA A 19 -28.72 -13.66 -13.49
C ALA A 19 -28.94 -12.27 -14.13
N GLN A 20 -28.41 -11.22 -13.51
CA GLN A 20 -28.60 -9.85 -14.01
C GLN A 20 -27.74 -9.64 -15.27
N THR A 21 -28.40 -9.34 -16.38
CA THR A 21 -27.74 -8.99 -17.63
C THR A 21 -27.32 -7.51 -17.59
N VAL A 22 -26.05 -7.23 -17.93
CA VAL A 22 -25.50 -5.87 -17.95
C VAL A 22 -24.85 -5.59 -19.31
N TYR A 23 -25.09 -4.39 -19.84
CA TYR A 23 -24.56 -3.91 -21.12
C TYR A 23 -23.52 -2.81 -20.89
N LYS A 24 -22.48 -2.76 -21.74
CA LYS A 24 -21.49 -1.68 -21.71
C LYS A 24 -21.90 -0.54 -22.64
N CYS A 25 -22.03 0.65 -22.07
CA CYS A 25 -22.56 1.84 -22.71
C CYS A 25 -21.53 2.98 -22.61
N GLY A 26 -20.53 2.95 -23.50
CA GLY A 26 -19.36 3.82 -23.40
C GLY A 26 -18.54 3.52 -22.14
N ASN A 27 -18.45 4.50 -21.24
CA ASN A 27 -17.75 4.39 -19.95
C ASN A 27 -18.65 3.96 -18.79
N ALA A 28 -19.94 3.75 -19.02
CA ALA A 28 -20.91 3.33 -18.01
C ALA A 28 -21.48 1.93 -18.29
N TYR A 29 -22.10 1.34 -17.28
CA TYR A 29 -22.81 0.06 -17.36
C TYR A 29 -24.31 0.29 -17.16
N SER A 30 -25.15 -0.42 -17.91
CA SER A 30 -26.62 -0.30 -17.88
C SER A 30 -27.30 -1.66 -17.87
N GLN A 31 -28.46 -1.78 -17.20
CA GLN A 31 -29.30 -2.98 -17.24
C GLN A 31 -30.16 -3.06 -18.51
N GLN A 32 -30.30 -1.95 -19.24
CA GLN A 32 -31.00 -1.88 -20.51
C GLN A 32 -30.00 -1.56 -21.63
N PRO A 33 -30.17 -2.15 -22.84
CA PRO A 33 -29.30 -1.87 -23.97
C PRO A 33 -29.40 -0.39 -24.36
N CYS A 34 -28.25 0.30 -24.39
CA CYS A 34 -28.17 1.72 -24.74
C CYS A 34 -28.17 2.00 -26.25
N ALA A 35 -27.92 0.98 -27.05
CA ALA A 35 -27.94 1.05 -28.52
C ALA A 35 -28.29 -0.34 -29.08
N PRO A 36 -28.81 -0.43 -30.33
CA PRO A 36 -29.16 -1.71 -30.96
C PRO A 36 -27.98 -2.68 -31.09
N ASP A 37 -26.75 -2.18 -31.10
CA ASP A 37 -25.48 -2.92 -31.19
C ASP A 37 -24.76 -3.07 -29.85
N ALA A 38 -25.41 -2.72 -28.72
CA ALA A 38 -24.81 -2.80 -27.40
C ALA A 38 -24.45 -4.26 -27.05
N LYS A 39 -23.16 -4.49 -26.78
CA LYS A 39 -22.66 -5.82 -26.41
C LYS A 39 -23.01 -6.13 -24.96
N GLN A 40 -23.66 -7.27 -24.75
CA GLN A 40 -23.82 -7.87 -23.43
C GLN A 40 -22.44 -8.22 -22.88
N VAL A 41 -22.19 -7.85 -21.63
CA VAL A 41 -20.97 -8.24 -20.92
C VAL A 41 -21.36 -9.33 -19.93
N ASP A 42 -20.80 -10.52 -20.12
CA ASP A 42 -20.86 -11.57 -19.11
C ASP A 42 -19.97 -11.15 -17.94
N ILE A 43 -20.56 -10.49 -16.95
CA ILE A 43 -19.90 -10.23 -15.67
C ILE A 43 -19.94 -11.56 -14.92
N ARG A 44 -19.04 -12.48 -15.30
CA ARG A 44 -18.69 -13.55 -14.40
C ARG A 44 -18.15 -12.88 -13.16
N VAL A 45 -18.79 -13.16 -12.03
CA VAL A 45 -18.19 -12.90 -10.74
C VAL A 45 -16.89 -13.68 -10.76
N SER A 46 -15.77 -13.00 -11.05
CA SER A 46 -14.44 -13.55 -10.84
C SER A 46 -14.47 -14.11 -9.43
N ASP A 47 -13.94 -15.31 -9.21
CA ASP A 47 -13.94 -16.01 -7.92
C ASP A 47 -13.13 -15.26 -6.83
N GLY A 48 -12.91 -13.97 -7.00
CA GLY A 48 -12.38 -13.03 -6.03
C GLY A 48 -10.86 -13.01 -6.02
N CYS A 49 -10.18 -14.06 -6.47
CA CYS A 49 -8.77 -14.26 -6.17
C CYS A 49 -7.79 -13.91 -7.32
N GLU A 50 -8.27 -13.47 -8.48
CA GLU A 50 -7.40 -13.23 -9.66
C GLU A 50 -6.82 -11.81 -9.72
N VAL A 51 -7.41 -10.85 -9.02
CA VAL A 51 -6.95 -9.46 -9.02
C VAL A 51 -5.94 -9.23 -7.90
N GLU A 52 -4.83 -8.56 -8.22
CA GLU A 52 -3.71 -8.32 -7.29
C GLU A 52 -4.14 -7.63 -5.98
N ALA A 53 -5.19 -6.79 -6.04
CA ALA A 53 -5.79 -6.13 -4.88
C ALA A 53 -6.54 -7.07 -3.92
N ASN A 54 -6.98 -8.25 -4.38
CA ASN A 54 -7.73 -9.21 -3.57
C ASN A 54 -6.86 -10.36 -3.01
N ARG A 55 -5.54 -10.35 -3.25
CA ARG A 55 -4.60 -11.37 -2.73
C ARG A 55 -4.61 -11.54 -1.20
N TYR A 56 -5.13 -10.56 -0.46
CA TYR A 56 -5.12 -10.53 1.00
C TYR A 56 -6.43 -10.96 1.68
N ARG A 57 -7.38 -11.52 0.93
CA ARG A 57 -8.59 -12.11 1.49
C ARG A 57 -8.29 -13.52 2.04
N SER A 58 -8.58 -13.77 3.31
CA SER A 58 -8.19 -15.01 4.01
C SER A 58 -8.77 -16.27 3.37
N ASP A 59 -9.96 -16.16 2.79
CA ASP A 59 -10.65 -17.20 2.02
C ASP A 59 -9.95 -17.56 0.70
N CYS A 60 -9.16 -16.64 0.12
CA CYS A 60 -8.30 -16.93 -1.03
C CYS A 60 -6.98 -17.60 -0.63
N TYR A 61 -6.50 -17.36 0.60
CA TYR A 61 -5.22 -17.90 1.08
C TYR A 61 -5.26 -19.42 1.29
N ASP A 62 -6.37 -19.92 1.84
CA ASP A 62 -6.54 -21.36 2.12
C ASP A 62 -6.61 -22.21 0.85
N LYS A 63 -7.29 -21.73 -0.20
CA LYS A 63 -7.35 -22.41 -1.49
C LYS A 63 -5.99 -22.48 -2.18
N ARG A 64 -5.16 -21.44 -2.02
CA ARG A 64 -3.80 -21.41 -2.55
C ARG A 64 -2.88 -22.36 -1.78
N SER A 65 -2.94 -22.36 -0.46
CA SER A 65 -2.19 -23.30 0.40
C SER A 65 -2.52 -24.77 0.06
N ALA A 66 -3.78 -25.10 -0.21
CA ALA A 66 -4.17 -26.44 -0.63
C ALA A 66 -3.61 -26.81 -2.02
N LYS A 67 -3.59 -25.86 -2.97
CA LYS A 67 -3.06 -26.07 -4.32
C LYS A 67 -1.53 -26.17 -4.31
N ASP A 68 -0.87 -25.34 -3.51
CA ASP A 68 0.58 -25.35 -3.31
C ASP A 68 1.04 -26.64 -2.62
N ARG A 69 0.28 -27.17 -1.65
CA ARG A 69 0.52 -28.51 -1.08
C ARG A 69 0.40 -29.63 -2.11
N GLN A 70 -0.58 -29.58 -3.00
CA GLN A 70 -0.68 -30.58 -4.08
C GLN A 70 0.49 -30.50 -5.05
N VAL A 71 0.98 -29.29 -5.37
CA VAL A 71 2.17 -29.10 -6.21
C VAL A 71 3.44 -29.59 -5.49
N GLU A 72 3.61 -29.30 -4.19
CA GLU A 72 4.73 -29.84 -3.40
C GLU A 72 4.69 -31.35 -3.26
N GLU A 73 3.51 -31.95 -3.04
CA GLU A 73 3.37 -33.41 -2.92
C GLU A 73 3.63 -34.12 -4.25
N THR A 74 3.33 -33.47 -5.38
CA THR A 74 3.69 -33.94 -6.73
C THR A 74 5.19 -33.81 -6.96
N ARG A 75 5.80 -32.70 -6.53
CA ARG A 75 7.24 -32.41 -6.66
C ARG A 75 8.12 -33.27 -5.74
N ALA A 76 7.61 -33.70 -4.58
CA ALA A 76 8.31 -34.58 -3.64
C ALA A 76 8.44 -36.02 -4.16
N LYS A 77 7.60 -36.43 -5.11
CA LYS A 77 7.66 -37.75 -5.76
C LYS A 77 8.59 -37.77 -6.98
N GLU A 78 9.00 -36.59 -7.47
CA GLU A 78 9.91 -36.43 -8.59
C GLU A 78 11.32 -36.11 -8.06
N LYS A 79 12.19 -37.14 -8.05
CA LYS A 79 13.62 -37.14 -7.64
C LYS A 79 14.26 -35.75 -7.43
N SER A 80 14.69 -35.52 -6.17
CA SER A 80 15.77 -34.65 -5.70
C SER A 80 16.19 -33.53 -6.68
N PRO A 81 15.67 -32.30 -6.52
CA PRO A 81 16.10 -31.19 -7.36
C PRO A 81 17.54 -30.84 -7.00
N VAL A 82 18.45 -31.05 -7.96
CA VAL A 82 19.73 -30.34 -8.01
C VAL A 82 19.39 -28.86 -7.84
N HIS A 83 19.80 -28.26 -6.71
CA HIS A 83 19.67 -26.82 -6.51
C HIS A 83 20.29 -26.15 -7.74
N PRO A 84 19.52 -25.37 -8.54
CA PRO A 84 20.13 -24.58 -9.58
C PRO A 84 21.07 -23.61 -8.86
N THR A 85 22.37 -23.87 -8.99
CA THR A 85 23.38 -22.90 -8.61
C THR A 85 23.07 -21.66 -9.42
N LEU A 86 22.58 -20.61 -8.76
CA LEU A 86 22.43 -19.26 -9.32
C LEU A 86 23.85 -18.73 -9.59
N SER A 87 24.55 -19.34 -10.54
CA SER A 87 25.69 -18.77 -11.23
C SER A 87 25.10 -17.77 -12.20
N GLY A 88 24.68 -16.63 -11.64
CA GLY A 88 24.24 -15.48 -12.42
C GLY A 88 25.44 -14.99 -13.22
N SER A 89 25.52 -15.43 -14.47
CA SER A 89 26.35 -14.80 -15.49
C SER A 89 25.90 -13.34 -15.56
N THR A 90 26.67 -12.45 -14.91
CA THR A 90 26.50 -11.01 -15.07
C THR A 90 26.95 -10.68 -16.48
N ASN A 91 26.00 -10.65 -17.41
CA ASN A 91 26.29 -10.22 -18.76
C ASN A 91 26.80 -8.78 -18.71
N ALA A 92 27.79 -8.43 -19.54
CA ALA A 92 28.40 -7.09 -19.55
C ALA A 92 27.38 -5.94 -19.66
N ALA A 93 26.20 -6.22 -20.23
CA ALA A 93 25.06 -5.30 -20.28
C ALA A 93 24.51 -4.94 -18.88
N ASP A 94 24.45 -5.88 -17.95
CA ASP A 94 23.96 -5.64 -16.58
C ASP A 94 24.95 -4.77 -15.79
N THR A 95 26.25 -5.01 -15.97
CA THR A 95 27.31 -4.18 -15.39
C THR A 95 27.23 -2.74 -15.89
N LYS A 96 27.00 -2.54 -17.20
CA LYS A 96 26.84 -1.20 -17.77
C LYS A 96 25.61 -0.49 -17.21
N ARG A 97 24.46 -1.18 -17.17
CA ARG A 97 23.21 -0.62 -16.63
C ARG A 97 23.35 -0.20 -15.17
N TYR A 98 24.03 -1.00 -14.36
CA TYR A 98 24.32 -0.65 -12.97
C TYR A 98 25.21 0.60 -12.87
N GLY A 99 26.23 0.72 -13.72
CA GLY A 99 27.09 1.91 -13.80
C GLY A 99 26.30 3.18 -14.09
N ASP A 100 25.43 3.15 -15.11
CA ASP A 100 24.61 4.30 -15.51
C ASP A 100 23.64 4.74 -14.40
N VAL A 101 23.00 3.77 -13.71
CA VAL A 101 22.11 4.05 -12.58
C VAL A 101 22.88 4.65 -11.40
N LYS A 102 24.06 4.09 -11.09
CA LYS A 102 24.91 4.60 -10.01
C LYS A 102 25.34 6.04 -10.27
N GLU A 103 25.78 6.36 -11.49
CA GLU A 103 26.19 7.72 -11.85
C GLU A 103 25.02 8.72 -11.72
N SER A 104 23.81 8.32 -12.13
CA SER A 104 22.60 9.14 -11.96
C SER A 104 22.29 9.40 -10.47
N ILE A 105 22.38 8.39 -9.62
CA ILE A 105 22.17 8.52 -8.18
C ILE A 105 23.22 9.45 -7.57
N ASP A 106 24.50 9.26 -7.89
CA ASP A 106 25.59 10.08 -7.37
C ASP A 106 25.42 11.56 -7.75
N LYS A 107 24.97 11.84 -8.97
CA LYS A 107 24.65 13.20 -9.44
C LYS A 107 23.50 13.83 -8.63
N GLN A 108 22.43 13.09 -8.37
CA GLN A 108 21.31 13.59 -7.57
C GLN A 108 21.72 13.85 -6.11
N VAL A 109 22.48 12.95 -5.52
CA VAL A 109 23.01 13.11 -4.15
C VAL A 109 23.94 14.32 -4.07
N ALA A 110 24.84 14.50 -5.05
CA ALA A 110 25.74 15.65 -5.09
C ALA A 110 24.96 16.98 -5.21
N LEU A 111 23.92 17.01 -6.04
CA LEU A 111 23.05 18.19 -6.17
C LEU A 111 22.32 18.51 -4.87
N ALA A 112 21.73 17.51 -4.20
CA ALA A 112 21.06 17.71 -2.92
C ALA A 112 22.03 18.18 -1.82
N LYS A 113 23.25 17.64 -1.78
CA LYS A 113 24.31 18.14 -0.86
C LYS A 113 24.67 19.59 -1.14
N LYS A 114 24.80 19.97 -2.41
CA LYS A 114 25.05 21.35 -2.80
C LYS A 114 23.92 22.28 -2.31
N GLN A 115 22.66 21.86 -2.48
CA GLN A 115 21.51 22.62 -1.97
C GLN A 115 21.52 22.77 -0.44
N ILE A 116 21.93 21.74 0.31
CA ILE A 116 22.11 21.85 1.77
C ILE A 116 23.21 22.86 2.10
N SER A 117 24.31 22.89 1.36
CA SER A 117 25.40 23.84 1.60
C SER A 117 25.00 25.29 1.28
N GLU A 118 24.18 25.50 0.25
CA GLU A 118 23.78 26.83 -0.23
C GLU A 118 22.55 27.38 0.48
N HIS A 119 21.65 26.50 0.96
CA HIS A 119 20.33 26.85 1.49
C HIS A 119 19.98 26.14 2.79
N GLY A 120 20.92 25.46 3.42
CA GLY A 120 20.73 24.80 4.71
C GLY A 120 20.17 25.77 5.75
N PRO A 121 19.50 25.26 6.80
CA PRO A 121 18.76 26.11 7.74
C PRO A 121 19.69 27.17 8.34
N VAL A 122 19.52 28.41 7.87
CA VAL A 122 20.31 29.56 8.32
C VAL A 122 19.89 29.98 9.73
N THR A 123 18.74 29.50 10.21
CA THR A 123 18.20 29.83 11.53
C THR A 123 17.45 28.64 12.10
N ALA A 124 17.70 28.34 13.38
CA ALA A 124 16.96 27.29 14.09
C ALA A 124 15.47 27.64 14.13
N PRO A 125 14.56 26.66 13.93
CA PRO A 125 13.12 26.92 13.95
C PRO A 125 12.67 27.33 15.35
N SER A 126 11.62 28.14 15.40
CA SER A 126 10.98 28.46 16.69
C SER A 126 10.34 27.21 17.31
N LYS A 127 10.22 27.16 18.63
CA LYS A 127 9.50 26.07 19.32
C LYS A 127 8.05 25.92 18.82
N ALA A 128 7.40 27.02 18.44
CA ALA A 128 6.05 27.01 17.88
C ALA A 128 6.02 26.34 16.49
N GLN A 129 7.00 26.66 15.63
CA GLN A 129 7.14 26.02 14.32
C GLN A 129 7.42 24.52 14.46
N VAL A 130 8.30 24.12 15.38
CA VAL A 130 8.57 22.70 15.64
C VAL A 130 7.30 21.96 16.02
N ARG A 131 6.50 22.47 16.97
CA ARG A 131 5.21 21.87 17.35
C ARG A 131 4.19 21.82 16.20
N SER A 132 4.17 22.85 15.36
CA SER A 132 3.32 22.87 14.15
C SER A 132 3.74 21.77 13.17
N ASN A 133 5.04 21.63 12.93
CA ASN A 133 5.59 20.60 12.04
C ASN A 133 5.37 19.19 12.59
N GLU A 134 5.53 19.00 13.90
CA GLU A 134 5.18 17.73 14.57
C GLU A 134 3.72 17.34 14.35
N THR A 135 2.81 18.33 14.44
CA THR A 135 1.38 18.12 14.21
C THR A 135 1.10 17.78 12.74
N ALA A 136 1.70 18.51 11.81
CA ALA A 136 1.57 18.24 10.37
C ALA A 136 2.12 16.86 10.01
N CYS A 137 3.25 16.46 10.58
CA CYS A 137 3.86 15.15 10.38
C CYS A 137 2.95 14.02 10.85
N LYS A 138 2.42 14.10 12.09
CA LYS A 138 1.47 13.09 12.61
C LYS A 138 0.24 12.97 11.73
N LYS A 139 -0.32 14.10 11.28
CA LYS A 139 -1.48 14.12 10.39
C LYS A 139 -1.17 13.41 9.07
N GLN A 140 -0.03 13.70 8.45
CA GLN A 140 0.34 13.08 7.17
C GLN A 140 0.61 11.58 7.32
N ILE A 141 1.29 11.16 8.39
CA ILE A 141 1.51 9.74 8.71
C ILE A 141 0.17 9.03 8.90
N ALA A 142 -0.77 9.62 9.64
CA ALA A 142 -2.08 9.01 9.90
C ALA A 142 -2.84 8.66 8.60
N LEU A 143 -2.73 9.51 7.56
CA LEU A 143 -3.36 9.27 6.25
C LEU A 143 -2.83 8.01 5.54
N GLN A 144 -1.65 7.50 5.91
CA GLN A 144 -1.07 6.28 5.35
C GLN A 144 -1.49 5.01 6.11
N LEU A 145 -2.18 5.16 7.24
CA LEU A 145 -2.58 4.05 8.09
C LEU A 145 -3.95 3.52 7.69
N LYS A 146 -4.18 2.22 7.92
CA LYS A 146 -5.46 1.57 7.64
C LYS A 146 -6.61 2.10 8.52
N ASP A 147 -6.31 2.47 9.75
CA ASP A 147 -7.25 3.07 10.71
C ASP A 147 -6.59 4.33 11.33
N PRO A 148 -6.69 5.49 10.66
CA PRO A 148 -6.04 6.74 11.07
C PRO A 148 -6.47 7.22 12.47
N ASP A 149 -7.73 7.02 12.83
CA ASP A 149 -8.32 7.52 14.07
C ASP A 149 -7.82 6.71 15.29
N SER A 150 -7.41 5.46 15.08
CA SER A 150 -6.82 4.62 16.12
C SER A 150 -5.33 4.88 16.40
N ALA A 151 -4.70 5.78 15.63
CA ALA A 151 -3.26 5.97 15.64
C ALA A 151 -2.75 6.58 16.96
N THR A 152 -1.69 5.97 17.48
CA THR A 152 -0.95 6.45 18.66
C THR A 152 0.48 6.77 18.26
N PHE A 153 0.96 7.94 18.69
CA PHE A 153 2.27 8.47 18.32
C PHE A 153 3.15 8.66 19.54
N LYS A 154 4.43 8.28 19.43
CA LYS A 154 5.47 8.43 20.46
C LYS A 154 6.77 8.95 19.86
N ASP A 155 7.62 9.48 20.73
CA ASP A 155 9.03 9.80 20.46
C ASP A 155 9.27 10.63 19.19
N ILE A 156 8.37 11.60 18.94
CA ILE A 156 8.59 12.52 17.83
C ILE A 156 9.81 13.37 18.11
N SER A 157 10.79 13.29 17.21
CA SER A 157 12.05 14.00 17.35
C SER A 157 12.47 14.61 16.02
N ARG A 158 12.85 15.88 16.07
CA ARG A 158 13.41 16.60 14.93
C ARG A 158 14.92 16.32 14.87
N ASN A 159 15.41 15.92 13.71
CA ASN A 159 16.85 15.89 13.45
C ASN A 159 17.37 17.33 13.32
N PRO A 160 18.38 17.74 14.10
CA PRO A 160 18.88 19.11 14.04
C PRO A 160 19.54 19.46 12.70
N GLU A 161 20.09 18.46 12.00
CA GLU A 161 20.88 18.66 10.80
C GLU A 161 20.10 18.28 9.54
N PRO A 162 20.20 19.09 8.47
CA PRO A 162 19.66 18.72 7.16
C PRO A 162 20.36 17.48 6.61
N ARG A 163 19.58 16.64 5.92
CA ARG A 163 20.07 15.41 5.30
C ARG A 163 19.63 15.33 3.85
N VAL A 164 20.34 14.50 3.09
CA VAL A 164 19.88 14.04 1.79
C VAL A 164 19.00 12.82 2.03
N ASN A 165 17.75 12.88 1.59
CA ASN A 165 16.74 11.86 1.83
C ASN A 165 16.23 11.32 0.49
N LEU A 166 15.89 10.03 0.45
CA LEU A 166 15.24 9.43 -0.73
C LEU A 166 13.73 9.57 -0.58
N ASP A 167 13.12 10.42 -1.39
CA ASP A 167 11.69 10.41 -1.60
C ASP A 167 11.32 9.10 -2.31
N ILE A 168 10.72 8.18 -1.57
CA ILE A 168 10.40 6.84 -2.05
C ILE A 168 9.27 6.83 -3.08
N ASP A 169 8.41 7.85 -3.09
CA ASP A 169 7.28 7.94 -4.01
C ASP A 169 7.76 8.37 -5.40
N THR A 170 8.76 9.26 -5.44
CA THR A 170 9.32 9.78 -6.71
C THR A 170 10.66 9.15 -7.10
N GLY A 171 11.31 8.43 -6.19
CA GLY A 171 12.67 7.88 -6.38
C GLY A 171 13.77 8.95 -6.43
N ARG A 172 13.47 10.19 -5.99
CA ARG A 172 14.40 11.33 -6.07
C ARG A 172 15.11 11.55 -4.75
N TRP A 173 16.37 11.95 -4.82
CA TRP A 173 17.10 12.42 -3.65
C TRP A 173 16.81 13.90 -3.41
N VAL A 174 16.28 14.23 -2.23
CA VAL A 174 15.86 15.59 -1.83
C VAL A 174 16.56 16.02 -0.56
N PRO A 175 17.00 17.29 -0.46
CA PRO A 175 17.51 17.84 0.79
C PRO A 175 16.34 18.18 1.73
N GLY A 176 16.48 17.89 3.02
CA GLY A 176 15.42 18.23 3.97
C GLY A 176 15.74 17.94 5.43
N ILE A 177 14.84 18.40 6.30
CA ILE A 177 14.90 18.18 7.75
C ILE A 177 13.99 17.01 8.11
N VAL A 178 14.55 16.02 8.80
CA VAL A 178 13.87 14.77 9.14
C VAL A 178 13.19 14.92 10.50
N TYR A 179 11.93 14.50 10.59
CA TYR A 179 11.23 14.23 11.84
C TYR A 179 11.03 12.72 11.94
N SER A 180 11.63 12.09 12.95
CA SER A 180 11.43 10.67 13.26
C SER A 180 10.30 10.50 14.27
N VAL A 181 9.45 9.51 14.05
CA VAL A 181 8.23 9.25 14.84
C VAL A 181 8.06 7.75 15.05
N GLN A 182 7.60 7.34 16.23
CA GLN A 182 7.03 6.01 16.41
C GLN A 182 5.51 6.07 16.31
N VAL A 183 4.91 5.19 15.51
CA VAL A 183 3.46 5.12 15.28
C VAL A 183 2.94 3.70 15.46
N ASN A 184 1.77 3.56 16.09
CA ASN A 184 1.06 2.29 16.21
C ASN A 184 -0.44 2.53 16.00
N ALA A 185 -1.06 1.76 15.12
CA ALA A 185 -2.49 1.84 14.79
C ALA A 185 -3.10 0.44 14.70
N ARG A 186 -4.43 0.35 14.76
CA ARG A 186 -5.14 -0.91 14.59
C ARG A 186 -4.99 -1.42 13.16
N ASN A 187 -4.77 -2.73 13.05
CA ASN A 187 -4.80 -3.42 11.77
C ASN A 187 -6.24 -3.75 11.34
N GLY A 188 -6.39 -4.42 10.20
CA GLY A 188 -7.71 -4.83 9.69
C GLY A 188 -8.49 -5.81 10.57
N PHE A 189 -7.86 -6.38 11.59
CA PHE A 189 -8.47 -7.28 12.57
C PHE A 189 -8.77 -6.56 13.90
N GLY A 190 -8.58 -5.24 13.97
CA GLY A 190 -8.86 -4.42 15.14
C GLY A 190 -7.78 -4.46 16.24
N GLY A 191 -6.68 -5.18 16.03
CA GLY A 191 -5.57 -5.31 16.99
C GLY A 191 -4.41 -4.35 16.71
N TYR A 192 -3.69 -3.97 17.76
CA TYR A 192 -2.41 -3.25 17.65
C TYR A 192 -1.27 -4.25 17.50
N VAL A 193 -0.30 -3.97 16.62
CA VAL A 193 0.82 -4.88 16.30
C VAL A 193 2.17 -4.38 16.80
N GLY A 194 2.19 -3.27 17.53
CA GLY A 194 3.40 -2.64 18.05
C GLY A 194 3.75 -1.35 17.32
N TYR A 195 4.71 -0.62 17.87
CA TYR A 195 5.18 0.63 17.29
C TYR A 195 6.10 0.36 16.10
N LYS A 196 5.87 1.10 15.03
CA LYS A 196 6.70 1.16 13.83
C LYS A 196 7.37 2.52 13.74
N GLU A 197 8.52 2.57 13.09
CA GLU A 197 9.14 3.84 12.76
C GLU A 197 8.41 4.49 11.59
N ALA A 198 8.32 5.80 11.62
CA ALA A 198 7.85 6.63 10.53
C ALA A 198 8.72 7.89 10.47
N SER A 199 8.79 8.51 9.30
CA SER A 199 9.52 9.75 9.11
C SER A 199 8.73 10.74 8.27
N CYS A 200 8.93 12.03 8.53
CA CYS A 200 8.48 13.12 7.67
C CYS A 200 9.68 13.98 7.29
N ILE A 201 9.76 14.33 6.02
CA ILE A 201 10.82 15.21 5.50
C ILE A 201 10.20 16.56 5.18
N PHE A 202 10.69 17.60 5.85
CA PHE A 202 10.38 18.98 5.51
C PHE A 202 11.48 19.58 4.64
N ASP A 203 11.16 20.63 3.90
CA ASP A 203 12.16 21.44 3.21
C ASP A 203 13.18 22.05 4.17
N LEU A 204 14.27 22.61 3.63
CA LEU A 204 15.36 23.18 4.43
C LEU A 204 14.92 24.38 5.28
N ALA A 205 13.81 25.03 4.93
CA ALA A 205 13.19 26.10 5.70
C ALA A 205 12.18 25.61 6.75
N GLU A 206 11.89 24.31 6.78
CA GLU A 206 10.92 23.65 7.65
C GLU A 206 9.51 24.24 7.58
N LYS A 207 9.08 24.63 6.38
CA LYS A 207 7.77 25.22 6.10
C LYS A 207 6.87 24.26 5.33
N VAL A 208 7.44 23.41 4.49
CA VAL A 208 6.69 22.52 3.60
C VAL A 208 7.08 21.08 3.88
N LEU A 209 6.09 20.25 4.20
CA LEU A 209 6.27 18.80 4.25
C LEU A 209 6.41 18.31 2.81
N ILE A 210 7.57 17.75 2.47
CA ILE A 210 7.87 17.22 1.14
C ILE A 210 7.22 15.84 0.98
N TYR A 211 7.50 14.94 1.92
CA TYR A 211 6.90 13.60 1.96
C TYR A 211 6.95 13.01 3.38
N SER A 212 6.21 11.92 3.59
CA SER A 212 6.30 11.11 4.80
C SER A 212 6.25 9.63 4.45
N HIS A 213 6.79 8.79 5.32
CA HIS A 213 6.80 7.34 5.12
C HIS A 213 6.64 6.59 6.45
N VAL A 214 5.93 5.47 6.40
CA VAL A 214 5.82 4.49 7.50
C VAL A 214 6.54 3.22 7.09
N TYR A 215 7.50 2.78 7.92
CA TYR A 215 8.32 1.58 7.69
C TYR A 215 7.60 0.27 8.09
#